data_AF-A0A2L2WPJ6-F1
#
_entry.id   AF-A0A2L2WPJ6-F1
#
_cell.length_a   1.000
_cell.length_b   1.000
_cell.length_c   1.000
_cell.angle_alpha   90.00
_cell.angle_beta   90.00
_cell.angle_gamma   90.00
#
_symmetry.space_group_name_H-M   'P 1'
#
loop_
_entity.id
_entity.type
_entity.pdbx_description
1 polymer ?
#
loop_
_entity_poly.entity_id
_entity_poly.type
_entity_poly.pdbx_seq_one_letter_code
_entity_poly.pdbx_strand_id
1 'polypeptide(L)' 'GVMVSANQTGREMTRAHRYLQQQMFKVFLGFMRQLAYNYQKGCYDQRNEWASKLASEAYGHLVECELIYDPEFTNPKVG' A
#
# COMPACT_ATOMS: atom_id res chain seq x y z
N GLY A 1 -29.21 28.00 -12.75
CA GLY A 1 -28.45 27.15 -11.82
C GLY A 1 -27.37 27.99 -11.19
N VAL A 2 -27.38 28.16 -9.87
CA VAL A 2 -26.33 28.92 -9.19
C VAL A 2 -25.09 28.07 -9.20
N MET A 3 -24.11 28.47 -10.00
CA MET A 3 -22.78 27.89 -9.98
C MET A 3 -22.28 28.02 -8.54
N VAL A 4 -22.15 26.88 -7.87
CA VAL A 4 -21.46 26.76 -6.58
C VAL A 4 -20.18 27.59 -6.69
N SER A 5 -20.01 28.59 -5.81
CA SER A 5 -18.96 29.60 -5.98
C SER A 5 -17.61 28.93 -6.20
N ALA A 6 -16.75 29.52 -7.03
CA ALA A 6 -15.44 28.94 -7.39
C ALA A 6 -14.66 28.44 -6.16
N ASN A 7 -14.79 29.13 -5.02
CA ASN A 7 -14.21 28.74 -3.73
C ASN A 7 -14.74 27.40 -3.18
N GLN A 8 -16.04 27.14 -3.28
CA GLN A 8 -16.63 25.87 -2.84
C GLN A 8 -16.25 24.74 -3.80
N THR A 9 -16.23 24.99 -5.11
CA THR A 9 -15.74 24.03 -6.12
C THR A 9 -14.28 23.64 -5.88
N GLY A 10 -13.40 24.61 -5.60
CA GLY A 10 -11.99 24.35 -5.28
C GLY A 10 -11.78 23.52 -4.00
N ARG A 11 -12.63 23.72 -2.96
CA ARG A 11 -12.60 22.90 -1.75
C ARG A 11 -12.98 21.46 -2.02
N GLU A 12 -14.04 21.23 -2.80
CA GLU A 12 -14.47 19.87 -3.14
C GLU A 12 -13.45 19.16 -4.03
N MET A 13 -12.81 19.86 -4.97
CA MET A 13 -11.70 19.31 -5.75
C MET A 13 -10.52 18.87 -4.86
N THR A 14 -10.17 19.69 -3.86
CA THR A 14 -9.10 19.35 -2.91
C THR A 14 -9.46 18.10 -2.09
N ARG A 15 -10.72 17.98 -1.65
CA ARG A 15 -11.22 16.80 -0.94
C ARG A 15 -11.18 15.55 -1.81
N ALA A 16 -11.66 15.66 -3.05
CA ALA A 16 -11.61 14.58 -4.03
C ALA A 16 -10.17 14.13 -4.30
N HIS A 17 -9.23 15.07 -4.45
CA HIS A 17 -7.83 14.76 -4.63
C HIS A 17 -7.24 13.98 -3.44
N ARG A 18 -7.46 14.44 -2.21
CA ARG A 18 -7.01 13.72 -1.00
C ARG A 18 -7.63 12.33 -0.88
N TYR A 19 -8.92 12.22 -1.19
CA TYR A 19 -9.61 10.93 -1.20
C TYR A 19 -8.96 9.98 -2.20
N LEU A 20 -8.71 10.43 -3.44
CA LEU A 20 -8.06 9.62 -4.47
C LEU A 20 -6.64 9.23 -4.06
N GLN A 21 -5.86 10.15 -3.47
CA GLN A 21 -4.53 9.81 -2.92
C GLN A 21 -4.62 8.68 -1.88
N GLN A 22 -5.60 8.74 -0.97
CA GLN A 22 -5.82 7.69 0.02
C GLN A 22 -6.20 6.35 -0.64
N GLN A 23 -7.08 6.36 -1.65
CA GLN A 23 -7.47 5.13 -2.35
C GLN A 23 -6.31 4.51 -3.12
N MET A 24 -5.52 5.32 -3.81
CA MET A 24 -4.33 4.85 -4.53
C MET A 24 -3.30 4.25 -3.56
N PHE A 25 -3.14 4.85 -2.37
CA PHE A 25 -2.26 4.31 -1.35
C PHE A 25 -2.74 2.94 -0.83
N LYS A 26 -4.05 2.74 -0.66
CA LYS A 26 -4.61 1.41 -0.31
C LYS A 26 -4.33 0.37 -1.38
N VAL A 27 -4.45 0.72 -2.66
CA VAL A 27 -4.11 -0.17 -3.78
C VAL A 27 -2.63 -0.53 -3.74
N PHE A 28 -1.76 0.46 -3.50
CA PHE A 28 -0.33 0.23 -3.31
C PHE A 28 -0.04 -0.73 -2.15
N LEU A 29 -0.69 -0.56 -0.99
CA LEU A 29 -0.53 -1.48 0.14
C LEU A 29 -0.96 -2.92 -0.21
N GLY A 30 -2.06 -3.09 -0.95
CA GLY A 30 -2.50 -4.39 -1.43
C GLY A 30 -1.50 -5.06 -2.39
N PHE A 31 -0.90 -4.27 -3.29
CA PHE A 31 0.16 -4.74 -4.18
C PHE A 31 1.43 -5.13 -3.42
N MET A 32 1.86 -4.30 -2.46
CA MET A 32 3.01 -4.58 -1.60
C MET A 32 2.79 -5.87 -0.80
N ARG A 33 1.61 -6.08 -0.23
CA ARG A 33 1.21 -7.34 0.43
C ARG A 33 1.41 -8.54 -0.49
N GLN A 34 0.91 -8.46 -1.73
CA GLN A 34 1.03 -9.58 -2.67
C GLN A 34 2.49 -9.90 -3.00
N LEU A 35 3.32 -8.89 -3.23
CA LEU A 35 4.75 -9.07 -3.47
C LEU A 35 5.47 -9.68 -2.25
N ALA A 36 5.11 -9.24 -1.04
CA ALA A 36 5.62 -9.77 0.20
C ALA A 36 5.31 -11.27 0.36
N TYR A 37 4.05 -11.68 0.15
CA TYR A 37 3.68 -13.10 0.17
C TYR A 37 4.33 -13.91 -0.94
N ASN A 38 4.50 -13.32 -2.12
CA ASN A 38 5.21 -13.98 -3.21
C ASN A 38 6.66 -14.24 -2.83
N TYR A 39 7.32 -13.29 -2.17
CA TYR A 39 8.68 -13.47 -1.66
C TYR A 39 8.77 -14.62 -0.67
N GLN A 40 7.91 -14.63 0.35
CA GLN A 40 7.88 -15.69 1.37
C GLN A 40 7.64 -17.09 0.78
N LYS A 41 6.86 -17.18 -0.30
CA LYS A 41 6.53 -18.44 -0.97
C LYS A 41 7.52 -18.83 -2.07
N GLY A 42 8.51 -17.99 -2.37
CA GLY A 42 9.39 -18.17 -3.53
C GLY A 42 8.68 -18.04 -4.88
N CYS A 43 7.49 -17.42 -4.92
CA CYS A 43 6.66 -17.26 -6.12
C CYS A 43 6.98 -15.96 -6.87
N TYR A 44 8.22 -15.81 -7.32
CA TYR A 44 8.73 -14.65 -8.05
C TYR A 44 9.79 -15.10 -9.08
N ASP A 45 10.01 -14.31 -10.12
CA ASP A 45 11.11 -14.48 -11.07
C ASP A 45 12.25 -13.48 -10.81
N GLN A 46 13.37 -13.62 -11.50
CA GLN A 46 14.54 -12.78 -11.26
C GLN A 46 14.27 -11.27 -11.49
N ARG A 47 13.27 -10.91 -12.31
CA ARG A 47 12.93 -9.50 -12.61
C ARG A 47 12.17 -8.84 -11.47
N ASN A 48 11.40 -9.61 -10.68
CA ASN A 48 10.62 -9.08 -9.56
C ASN A 48 11.16 -9.50 -8.18
N GLU A 49 12.26 -10.24 -8.11
CA GLU A 49 12.89 -10.64 -6.84
C GLU A 49 13.21 -9.45 -5.94
N TRP A 50 13.88 -8.42 -6.47
CA TRP A 50 14.27 -7.25 -5.68
C TRP A 50 13.05 -6.51 -5.12
N ALA A 51 12.03 -6.31 -5.95
CA ALA A 51 10.77 -5.68 -5.52
C ALA A 51 10.03 -6.53 -4.49
N SER A 52 10.02 -7.86 -4.65
CA SER A 52 9.36 -8.79 -3.73
C SER A 52 10.07 -8.84 -2.38
N LYS A 53 11.40 -8.84 -2.38
CA LYS A 53 12.21 -8.75 -1.15
C LYS A 53 11.94 -7.46 -0.39
N LEU A 54 12.01 -6.30 -1.06
CA LEU A 54 11.74 -5.01 -0.42
C LEU A 54 10.31 -4.91 0.09
N ALA A 55 9.34 -5.43 -0.66
CA ALA A 55 7.96 -5.50 -0.21
C ALA A 55 7.79 -6.39 1.02
N SER A 56 8.48 -7.53 1.09
CA SER A 56 8.47 -8.41 2.26
C SER A 56 9.00 -7.71 3.51
N GLU A 57 10.13 -7.02 3.41
CA GLU A 57 10.71 -6.28 4.54
C GLU A 57 9.81 -5.13 4.98
N ALA A 58 9.37 -4.29 4.04
CA ALA A 58 8.52 -3.14 4.36
C ALA A 58 7.17 -3.57 4.93
N TYR A 59 6.50 -4.54 4.29
CA TYR A 59 5.21 -5.05 4.75
C TYR A 59 5.33 -5.75 6.12
N GLY A 60 6.38 -6.56 6.31
CA GLY A 60 6.69 -7.19 7.59
C GLY A 60 6.87 -6.16 8.70
N HIS A 61 7.64 -5.10 8.46
CA HIS A 61 7.82 -4.04 9.45
C HIS A 61 6.51 -3.32 9.80
N LEU A 62 5.63 -3.09 8.82
CA LEU A 62 4.31 -2.50 9.08
C LEU A 62 3.41 -3.41 9.92
N VAL A 63 3.51 -4.72 9.73
CA VAL A 63 2.80 -5.72 10.56
C VAL A 63 3.40 -5.78 11.97
N GLU A 64 4.73 -5.80 12.09
CA GLU A 64 5.45 -5.78 13.38
C GLU A 64 5.14 -4.54 14.22
N CYS A 65 4.99 -3.38 13.58
CA CYS A 65 4.60 -2.14 14.24
C CYS A 65 3.08 -2.01 14.49
N GLU A 66 2.30 -3.06 14.23
CA GLU A 66 0.83 -3.08 14.38
C GLU A 66 0.10 -2.00 13.53
N LEU A 67 0.76 -1.45 12.51
CA LEU A 67 0.17 -0.48 11.58
C LEU A 67 -0.71 -1.17 10.52
N ILE A 68 -0.44 -2.46 10.28
CA ILE A 68 -1.25 -3.34 9.44
C ILE A 68 -1.56 -4.61 10.24
N TYR A 69 -2.84 -4.98 10.30
CA TYR A 69 -3.26 -6.25 10.86
C TYR A 69 -3.24 -7.34 9.77
N ASP A 70 -2.26 -8.23 9.85
CA ASP A 70 -2.19 -9.45 9.04
C ASP A 70 -1.54 -10.59 9.84
N PRO A 71 -2.31 -11.37 10.61
CA PRO A 71 -1.78 -12.40 11.49
C PRO A 71 -1.14 -13.57 10.75
N GLU A 72 -1.45 -13.74 9.46
CA GLU A 72 -0.90 -14.80 8.60
C GLU A 72 0.43 -14.40 7.97
N PHE A 73 0.85 -13.13 8.11
CA PHE A 73 2.11 -12.64 7.58
C PHE A 73 3.19 -12.69 8.67
N THR A 74 3.86 -13.84 8.80
CA THR A 74 5.04 -13.95 9.66
C THR A 74 6.28 -13.62 8.85
N ASN A 75 6.89 -12.45 9.07
CA ASN A 75 8.19 -12.17 8.45
C ASN A 75 9.18 -13.21 8.99
N PRO A 76 9.73 -14.11 8.14
CA PRO A 76 10.79 -15.00 8.59
C PRO A 76 11.97 -14.07 8.87
N LYS A 77 12.17 -13.71 10.14
CA LYS A 77 13.29 -12.85 10.54
C LYS A 77 14.52 -13.42 9.87
N VAL A 78 15.13 -12.63 8.99
CA VAL A 78 16.43 -12.94 8.41
C VAL A 78 17.36 -13.04 9.63
N GLY A 79 17.72 -14.27 9.99
CA GLY A 79 18.69 -14.56 11.05
C GLY A 79 20.07 -14.00 10.71
#